data_AF-A0A7R9KCP7-F1
#
_entry.id   AF-A0A7R9KCP7-F1
#
_cell.length_a   1.000
_cell.length_b   1.000
_cell.length_c   1.000
_cell.angle_alpha   90.00
_cell.angle_beta   90.00
_cell.angle_gamma   90.00
#
_symmetry.space_group_name_H-M   'P 1'
#
loop_
_entity.id
_entity.type
_entity.pdbx_description
1 polymer ?
#
loop_
_entity_poly.entity_id
_entity_poly.type
_entity_poly.pdbx_seq_one_letter_code
_entity_poly.pdbx_strand_id
1 'polypeptide(L)'
;MRHRAIQEILTSEANYLHHLELIMTYFMEPLKSKPFVSHAMYMMLFGNMETLYRVNGELLNELKQDTDNVAEAFLKLAPFFKLYSVYAYDYRQAITLLQVLHLN
;
A
#
# COMPACT_ATOMS: atom_id res chain seq x y z
N MET A 1 -18.48 -3.51 22.47
CA MET A 1 -18.43 -3.32 21.00
C MET A 1 -17.18 -2.56 20.55
N ARG A 2 -16.81 -1.43 21.20
CA ARG A 2 -15.59 -0.65 20.90
C ARG A 2 -14.31 -1.49 20.77
N HIS A 3 -14.02 -2.35 21.74
CA HIS A 3 -12.81 -3.19 21.71
C HIS A 3 -12.75 -4.12 20.49
N ARG A 4 -13.89 -4.68 20.04
CA ARG A 4 -13.92 -5.52 18.83
C ARG A 4 -13.62 -4.71 17.57
N ALA A 5 -14.13 -3.48 17.48
CA ALA A 5 -13.84 -2.58 16.36
C ALA A 5 -12.36 -2.19 16.32
N ILE A 6 -11.75 -1.89 17.47
CA ILE A 6 -10.31 -1.60 17.57
C ILE A 6 -9.47 -2.79 17.09
N GLN A 7 -9.81 -4.00 17.55
CA GLN A 7 -9.12 -5.22 17.13
C GLN A 7 -9.28 -5.49 15.62
N GLU A 8 -10.46 -5.21 15.06
CA GLU A 8 -10.72 -5.35 13.63
C GLU A 8 -9.92 -4.35 12.80
N ILE A 9 -9.78 -3.09 13.24
CA ILE A 9 -8.89 -2.09 12.62
C ILE A 9 -7.44 -2.58 12.65
N LEU A 10 -6.92 -3.01 13.81
CA LEU A 10 -5.54 -3.49 13.93
C LEU A 10 -5.27 -4.70 13.04
N THR A 11 -6.23 -5.63 13.00
CA THR A 11 -6.11 -6.86 12.21
C THR A 11 -6.16 -6.57 10.72
N SER A 12 -7.11 -5.73 10.28
CA SER A 12 -7.24 -5.36 8.88
C SER A 12 -6.02 -4.57 8.39
N GLU A 13 -5.49 -3.66 9.21
CA GLU A 13 -4.28 -2.88 8.88
C GLU A 13 -3.03 -3.76 8.79
N ALA A 14 -2.85 -4.70 9.73
CA ALA A 14 -1.75 -5.66 9.67
C ALA A 14 -1.83 -6.57 8.44
N ASN A 15 -3.03 -7.04 8.09
CA ASN A 15 -3.25 -7.83 6.87
C ASN A 15 -2.98 -7.01 5.60
N TYR A 16 -3.37 -5.74 5.58
CA TYR A 16 -3.11 -4.85 4.46
C TYR A 16 -1.60 -4.66 4.22
N LEU A 17 -0.82 -4.40 5.28
CA LEU A 17 0.64 -4.32 5.20
C LEU A 17 1.26 -5.62 4.73
N HIS A 18 0.78 -6.75 5.23
CA HIS A 18 1.24 -8.07 4.78
C HIS A 18 0.99 -8.26 3.27
N HIS A 19 -0.19 -7.88 2.76
CA HIS A 19 -0.46 -7.96 1.33
C HIS A 19 0.46 -7.05 0.50
N LEU A 20 0.74 -5.84 0.96
CA LEU A 20 1.72 -4.96 0.30
C LEU A 20 3.12 -5.59 0.28
N GLU A 21 3.53 -6.21 1.39
CA GLU A 21 4.81 -6.93 1.47
C GLU A 21 4.88 -8.12 0.50
N LEU A 22 3.79 -8.88 0.35
CA LEU A 22 3.71 -9.95 -0.65
C LEU A 22 3.86 -9.40 -2.07
N ILE A 23 3.19 -8.28 -2.39
CA ILE A 23 3.33 -7.62 -3.70
C ILE A 23 4.78 -7.20 -3.94
N MET A 24 5.40 -6.57 -2.94
CA MET A 24 6.78 -6.11 -3.03
C MET A 24 7.74 -7.30 -3.24
N THR A 25 7.59 -8.35 -2.44
CA THR A 25 8.51 -9.50 -2.42
C THR A 25 8.38 -10.38 -3.65
N TYR A 26 7.16 -10.67 -4.08
CA TYR A 26 6.91 -11.68 -5.11
C TYR A 26 6.69 -11.10 -6.51
N PHE A 27 6.48 -9.78 -6.63
CA PHE A 27 6.25 -9.12 -7.92
C PHE A 27 7.23 -7.98 -8.15
N MET A 28 7.31 -7.01 -7.23
CA MET A 28 8.17 -5.83 -7.44
C MET A 28 9.65 -6.20 -7.51
N GLU A 29 10.19 -6.91 -6.52
CA GLU A 29 11.60 -7.29 -6.49
C GLU A 29 12.00 -8.18 -7.68
N PRO A 30 11.26 -9.25 -8.02
CA PRO A 30 11.61 -10.08 -9.18
C PRO A 30 11.59 -9.31 -10.50
N LEU A 31 10.65 -8.36 -10.67
CA LEU A 31 10.51 -7.58 -11.90
C LEU A 31 11.57 -6.49 -12.07
N LYS A 32 12.20 -5.98 -10.99
CA LYS A 32 13.32 -5.03 -11.07
C LYS A 32 14.49 -5.55 -11.93
N SER A 33 14.69 -6.87 -11.93
CA SER A 33 15.80 -7.53 -12.63
C SER A 33 15.47 -8.01 -14.05
N LYS A 34 14.23 -7.83 -14.52
CA LYS A 34 13.80 -8.38 -15.82
C LYS A 34 14.11 -7.43 -16.98
N PRO A 35 14.80 -7.90 -18.03
CA PRO A 35 15.24 -7.04 -19.13
C PRO A 35 14.09 -6.47 -19.98
N PHE A 36 12.92 -7.12 -19.96
CA PHE A 36 11.72 -6.64 -20.66
C PHE A 36 10.90 -5.62 -19.86
N VAL A 37 11.27 -5.35 -18.60
CA VAL A 37 10.60 -4.37 -17.75
C VAL A 37 11.38 -3.06 -17.78
N SER A 38 10.88 -2.09 -18.56
CA SER A 38 11.46 -0.75 -18.52
C SER A 38 11.14 -0.07 -17.19
N HIS A 39 11.97 0.89 -16.79
CA HIS A 39 11.71 1.69 -15.57
C HIS A 39 10.35 2.40 -15.63
N ALA A 40 9.97 2.94 -16.80
CA ALA A 40 8.67 3.57 -16.97
C ALA A 40 7.51 2.58 -16.79
N MET A 41 7.64 1.35 -17.32
CA MET A 41 6.64 0.31 -17.15
C MET A 41 6.53 -0.14 -15.69
N TYR A 42 7.69 -0.26 -15.01
CA TYR A 42 7.75 -0.56 -13.59
C TYR A 42 7.03 0.51 -12.73
N MET A 43 7.35 1.77 -12.97
CA MET A 43 6.73 2.90 -12.26
C MET A 43 5.23 3.00 -12.55
N MET A 44 4.79 2.69 -13.77
CA MET A 44 3.37 2.65 -14.12
C MET A 44 2.61 1.52 -13.41
N LEU A 45 3.24 0.34 -13.23
CA LEU A 45 2.61 -0.81 -12.59
C LEU A 45 2.51 -0.66 -11.07
N PHE A 46 3.58 -0.20 -10.43
CA PHE A 46 3.69 -0.22 -8.97
C PHE A 46 3.59 1.17 -8.33
N GLY A 47 3.77 2.23 -9.11
CA GLY A 47 3.72 3.60 -8.63
C GLY A 47 4.59 3.81 -7.40
N ASN A 48 4.00 4.43 -6.38
CA ASN A 48 4.68 4.76 -5.13
C ASN A 48 4.31 3.79 -3.99
N MET A 49 4.10 2.50 -4.30
CA MET A 49 3.61 1.49 -3.35
C MET A 49 4.52 1.32 -2.11
N GLU A 50 5.85 1.43 -2.25
CA GLU A 50 6.78 1.42 -1.11
C GLU A 50 6.50 2.59 -0.13
N THR A 51 6.11 3.76 -0.66
CA THR A 51 5.73 4.91 0.17
C THR A 51 4.41 4.65 0.91
N LEU A 52 3.43 4.02 0.25
CA LEU A 52 2.19 3.62 0.91
C LEU A 52 2.49 2.61 2.03
N TYR A 53 3.32 1.60 1.77
CA TYR A 53 3.71 0.63 2.80
C TYR A 53 4.30 1.32 4.04
N ARG A 54 5.22 2.29 3.87
CA ARG A 54 5.78 3.05 5.00
C ARG A 54 4.74 3.83 5.78
N VAL A 55 3.86 4.57 5.11
CA VAL A 55 2.81 5.38 5.77
C VAL A 55 1.88 4.50 6.61
N ASN A 56 1.48 3.35 6.07
CA ASN A 56 0.61 2.40 6.78
C ASN A 56 1.35 1.66 7.90
N GLY A 57 2.66 1.41 7.72
CA GLY A 57 3.52 0.89 8.77
C GLY A 57 3.50 1.81 9.99
N GLU A 58 3.62 3.12 9.76
CA GLU A 58 3.54 4.08 10.86
C GLU A 58 2.14 4.25 11.43
N LEU A 59 1.09 4.16 10.61
CA LEU A 59 -0.27 4.10 11.13
C LEU A 59 -0.45 2.90 12.07
N LEU A 60 -0.02 1.70 11.68
CA LEU A 60 -0.11 0.50 12.52
C LEU A 60 0.73 0.65 13.80
N ASN A 61 1.91 1.25 13.72
CA ASN A 61 2.75 1.51 14.88
C ASN A 61 2.06 2.46 15.87
N GLU A 62 1.48 3.57 15.40
CA GLU A 62 0.73 4.51 16.24
C GLU A 62 -0.51 3.84 16.85
N LEU A 63 -1.25 3.04 16.08
CA LEU A 63 -2.41 2.29 16.58
C LEU A 63 -2.05 1.27 17.68
N LYS A 64 -0.85 0.69 17.63
CA LYS A 64 -0.35 -0.24 18.66
C LYS A 64 0.14 0.47 19.92
N GLN A 65 0.59 1.72 19.81
CA GLN A 65 1.06 2.50 20.95
C GLN A 65 -0.08 2.92 21.88
N ASP A 66 -1.22 3.33 21.30
CA ASP A 66 -2.43 3.68 22.06
C ASP A 66 -3.68 3.11 21.39
N THR A 67 -3.97 1.84 21.72
CA THR A 67 -5.15 1.14 21.20
C THR A 67 -6.47 1.77 21.63
N ASP A 68 -6.48 2.57 22.71
CA ASP A 68 -7.69 3.24 23.18
C ASP A 68 -7.92 4.58 22.46
N ASN A 69 -6.90 5.14 21.79
CA ASN A 69 -6.97 6.40 21.05
C ASN A 69 -6.65 6.26 19.55
N VAL A 70 -7.42 5.41 18.87
CA VAL A 70 -7.35 5.23 17.41
C VAL A 70 -7.45 6.56 16.65
N ALA A 71 -8.30 7.48 17.09
CA ALA A 71 -8.51 8.76 16.40
C ALA A 71 -7.22 9.60 16.31
N GLU A 72 -6.42 9.63 17.37
CA GLU A 72 -5.15 10.35 17.40
C GLU A 72 -4.14 9.80 16.38
N ALA A 73 -4.05 8.47 16.25
CA ALA A 73 -3.21 7.84 15.24
C ALA A 73 -3.62 8.28 13.82
N PHE A 74 -4.92 8.28 13.50
CA PHE A 74 -5.40 8.74 12.21
C PHE A 74 -5.20 10.25 11.99
N LEU A 75 -5.36 11.09 13.02
CA LEU A 75 -5.14 12.53 12.91
C LEU A 75 -3.66 12.86 12.64
N LYS A 76 -2.74 12.16 13.28
CA LYS A 76 -1.30 12.29 13.03
C LYS A 76 -0.95 11.93 11.58
N LEU A 77 -1.56 10.87 11.04
CA LEU A 77 -1.27 10.41 9.68
C LEU A 77 -2.11 11.08 8.59
N ALA A 78 -3.18 11.80 8.94
CA ALA A 78 -4.10 12.44 8.00
C ALA A 78 -3.41 13.29 6.90
N PRO A 79 -2.37 14.10 7.18
CA PRO A 79 -1.68 14.88 6.15
C PRO A 79 -1.00 14.02 5.07
N PHE A 80 -0.69 12.77 5.37
CA PHE A 80 0.01 11.84 4.49
C PHE A 80 -0.94 11.01 3.62
N PHE A 81 -2.23 10.90 3.98
CA PHE A 81 -3.18 10.14 3.17
C PHE A 81 -3.42 10.70 1.77
N LYS A 82 -3.07 11.97 1.51
CA LYS A 82 -3.05 12.52 0.14
C LYS A 82 -2.15 11.75 -0.83
N LEU A 83 -1.18 10.99 -0.32
CA LEU A 83 -0.30 10.13 -1.13
C LEU A 83 -1.09 9.02 -1.83
N TYR A 84 -2.24 8.61 -1.29
CA TYR A 84 -3.14 7.67 -1.96
C TYR A 84 -3.78 8.26 -3.21
N SER A 85 -4.00 9.58 -3.27
CA SER A 85 -4.55 10.21 -4.47
C SER A 85 -3.61 10.05 -5.67
N VAL A 86 -2.30 10.08 -5.45
CA VAL A 86 -1.29 9.85 -6.49
C VAL A 86 -1.37 8.40 -6.98
N TYR A 87 -1.36 7.44 -6.06
CA TYR A 87 -1.46 6.02 -6.42
C TYR A 87 -2.78 5.67 -7.12
N ALA A 88 -3.91 6.17 -6.62
CA ALA A 88 -5.23 5.91 -7.19
C ALA A 88 -5.41 6.56 -8.57
N TYR A 89 -4.75 7.69 -8.83
CA TYR A 89 -4.78 8.35 -10.13
C TYR A 89 -4.20 7.46 -11.23
N ASP A 90 -3.06 6.82 -10.96
CA ASP A 90 -2.34 5.98 -11.93
C ASP A 90 -2.87 4.55 -12.02
N TYR A 91 -3.73 4.13 -11.08
CA TYR A 91 -4.26 2.77 -11.00
C TYR A 91 -4.94 2.30 -12.31
N ARG A 92 -5.72 3.16 -12.98
CA ARG A 92 -6.36 2.79 -14.25
C ARG A 92 -5.34 2.44 -15.34
N GLN A 93 -4.25 3.20 -15.40
CA GLN A 93 -3.19 2.97 -16.39
C GLN A 93 -2.45 1.66 -16.10
N ALA A 94 -2.19 1.36 -14.82
CA ALA A 94 -1.62 0.09 -14.39
C ALA A 94 -2.47 -1.11 -14.83
N ILE A 95 -3.80 -1.05 -14.64
CA ILE A 95 -4.71 -2.11 -15.06
C ILE A 95 -4.75 -2.29 -16.58
N THR A 96 -4.81 -1.20 -17.34
CA THR A 96 -4.76 -1.27 -18.81
C THR A 96 -3.46 -1.90 -19.31
N LEU A 97 -2.33 -1.53 -18.70
CA LEU A 97 -1.03 -2.11 -19.04
C LEU A 97 -0.99 -3.62 -18.75
N LEU A 98 -1.52 -4.07 -17.61
CA LEU A 98 -1.60 -5.50 -17.29
C LEU A 98 -2.44 -6.28 -18.30
N GLN A 99 -3.53 -5.70 -18.81
CA GLN A 99 -4.35 -6.33 -19.85
C GLN A 99 -3.59 -6.48 -21.17
N VAL A 100 -2.83 -5.46 -21.57
CA VAL A 100 -1.99 -5.52 -22.78
C VAL A 100 -0.90 -6.58 -22.64
N LEU A 101 -0.27 -6.69 -21.46
CA LEU A 101 0.76 -7.70 -21.19
C LEU A 101 0.21 -9.13 -21.10
N HIS A 102 -1.07 -9.31 -20.75
CA HIS A 102 -1.70 -10.63 -20.69
C HIS A 102 -2.13 -11.18 -22.06
N LEU A 103 -2.38 -10.28 -23.03
CA LEU A 103 -2.86 -10.63 -24.37
C LEU A 103 -1.73 -10.89 -25.39
N ASN A 104 -0.46 -10.77 -24.97
CA ASN A 104 0.73 -11.08 -25.76
C ASN A 104 1.48 -12.27 -25.17
#